data_AF-A0A960DLP4-F1
#
_entry.id   AF-A0A960DLP4-F1
#
_cell.length_a   1.000
_cell.length_b   1.000
_cell.length_c   1.000
_cell.angle_alpha   90.00
_cell.angle_beta   90.00
_cell.angle_gamma   90.00
#
_symmetry.space_group_name_H-M   'P 1'
#
loop_
_entity.id
_entity.type
_entity.pdbx_description
1 polymer ?
#
loop_
_entity_poly.entity_id
_entity_poly.type
_entity_poly.pdbx_seq_one_letter_code
_entity_poly.pdbx_strand_id
1 'polypeptide(L)'
;VGLIELVSNYIVRPFSLTVRLFANMLAGHILLVVFALLTQSLITAETMQALLKPMMVLPLFMLIFLTAFEVLVAFLQAYIFTILTAVYIGSSAHPEH
;
A
#
# COMPACT_ATOMS: atom_id res chain seq x y z
N VAL A 1 15.01 14.60 -28.04
CA VAL A 1 15.28 14.10 -26.68
C VAL A 1 14.61 14.96 -25.60
N GLY A 2 14.47 16.29 -25.78
CA GLY A 2 13.86 17.18 -24.77
C GLY A 2 12.39 16.92 -24.40
N LEU A 3 11.53 16.50 -25.34
CA LEU A 3 10.11 16.16 -25.03
C LEU A 3 9.98 14.92 -24.15
N ILE A 4 10.86 13.94 -24.33
CA ILE A 4 10.81 12.66 -23.62
C ILE A 4 11.29 12.83 -22.18
N GLU A 5 12.32 13.66 -21.94
CA GLU A 5 12.76 14.02 -20.58
C GLU A 5 11.73 14.87 -19.84
N LEU A 6 11.11 15.85 -20.51
CA LEU A 6 10.03 16.63 -19.93
C LEU A 6 8.88 15.72 -19.51
N VAL A 7 8.34 14.91 -20.43
CA VAL A 7 7.21 14.01 -20.14
C VAL A 7 7.58 12.95 -19.08
N SER A 8 8.78 12.36 -19.18
CA SER A 8 9.23 11.33 -18.24
C SER A 8 9.45 11.86 -16.82
N ASN A 9 10.06 13.05 -16.69
CA ASN A 9 10.40 13.59 -15.38
C ASN A 9 9.22 14.32 -14.72
N TYR A 10 8.41 15.05 -15.50
CA TYR A 10 7.25 15.81 -14.99
C TYR A 10 5.98 14.96 -14.83
N ILE A 11 5.75 13.93 -15.67
CA ILE A 11 4.50 13.13 -15.61
C ILE A 11 4.76 11.69 -15.15
N VAL A 12 5.76 11.01 -15.72
CA VAL A 12 5.93 9.56 -15.45
C VAL A 12 6.39 9.28 -14.02
N ARG A 13 7.29 10.11 -13.44
CA ARG A 13 7.70 9.96 -12.03
C ARG A 13 6.55 10.12 -11.03
N PRO A 14 5.79 11.24 -11.03
CA PRO A 14 4.65 11.39 -10.11
C PRO A 14 3.55 10.36 -10.39
N PHE A 15 3.26 10.03 -11.65
CA PHE A 15 2.29 8.98 -11.98
C PHE A 15 2.69 7.61 -11.41
N SER A 16 3.97 7.25 -11.53
CA SER A 16 4.52 6.01 -10.96
C SER A 16 4.41 5.99 -9.43
N LEU A 17 4.53 7.14 -8.75
CA LEU A 17 4.30 7.27 -7.31
C LEU A 17 2.81 7.10 -6.95
N THR A 18 1.88 7.66 -7.73
CA THR A 18 0.42 7.47 -7.54
C THR A 18 0.03 6.00 -7.65
N VAL A 19 0.57 5.29 -8.66
CA VAL A 19 0.35 3.85 -8.83
C VAL A 19 0.92 3.05 -7.66
N ARG A 20 2.09 3.44 -7.12
CA ARG A 20 2.65 2.84 -5.89
C ARG A 20 1.73 3.02 -4.68
N LEU A 21 1.17 4.21 -4.47
CA LEU A 21 0.25 4.47 -3.38
C LEU A 21 -1.05 3.66 -3.53
N PHE A 22 -1.61 3.62 -4.74
CA PHE A 22 -2.79 2.81 -5.06
C PHE A 22 -2.54 1.32 -4.81
N ALA A 23 -1.40 0.81 -5.26
CA ALA A 23 -1.02 -0.59 -5.03
C ALA A 23 -0.88 -0.91 -3.53
N ASN A 24 -0.26 -0.02 -2.74
CA ASN A 24 -0.12 -0.21 -1.29
C ASN A 24 -1.48 -0.19 -0.57
N MET A 25 -2.42 0.67 -0.97
CA MET A 25 -3.78 0.68 -0.38
C MET A 25 -4.62 -0.52 -0.81
N LEU A 26 -4.47 -0.98 -2.05
CA LEU A 26 -5.14 -2.17 -2.57
C LEU A 26 -4.61 -3.46 -1.91
N ALA A 27 -3.29 -3.57 -1.73
CA ALA A 27 -2.64 -4.73 -1.14
C ALA A 27 -3.14 -5.00 0.29
N GLY A 28 -3.18 -3.97 1.14
CA GLY A 28 -3.74 -4.07 2.50
C GLY A 28 -5.22 -4.48 2.50
N HIS A 29 -6.02 -3.98 1.55
CA HIS A 29 -7.43 -4.36 1.43
C HIS A 29 -7.60 -5.83 0.99
N ILE A 30 -6.84 -6.28 -0.02
CA ILE A 30 -6.86 -7.68 -0.47
C ILE A 30 -6.38 -8.62 0.63
N LEU A 31 -5.36 -8.23 1.38
CA LEU A 31 -4.83 -9.00 2.49
C LEU A 31 -5.89 -9.17 3.61
N LEU A 32 -6.65 -8.14 3.97
CA LEU A 32 -7.77 -8.29 4.90
C LEU A 32 -8.84 -9.28 4.40
N VAL A 33 -9.18 -9.22 3.11
CA VAL A 33 -10.16 -10.14 2.51
C VAL A 33 -9.64 -11.57 2.48
N VAL A 34 -8.39 -11.80 2.09
CA VAL A 34 -7.78 -13.14 2.06
C VAL A 34 -7.75 -13.75 3.45
N PHE A 35 -7.39 -12.97 4.47
CA PHE A 35 -7.38 -13.47 5.85
C PHE A 35 -8.78 -13.72 6.41
N ALA A 36 -9.77 -12.89 6.07
CA ALA A 36 -11.17 -13.18 6.42
C ALA A 36 -11.64 -14.51 5.82
N LEU A 37 -11.27 -14.79 4.57
CA LEU A 37 -11.56 -16.08 3.91
C LEU A 37 -10.79 -17.25 4.53
N LEU A 38 -9.51 -17.07 4.90
CA LEU A 38 -8.72 -18.09 5.58
C LEU A 38 -9.29 -18.42 6.96
N THR A 39 -9.68 -17.42 7.75
CA THR A 39 -10.32 -17.61 9.05
C THR A 39 -11.66 -18.32 8.90
N GLN A 40 -12.49 -17.94 7.92
CA GLN A 40 -13.74 -18.64 7.63
C GLN A 40 -13.49 -20.10 7.24
N SER A 41 -12.53 -20.37 6.35
CA SER A 41 -12.16 -21.72 5.92
C SER A 41 -11.69 -22.58 7.10
N LEU A 42 -10.89 -22.02 8.01
CA LEU A 42 -10.43 -22.68 9.24
C LEU A 42 -11.58 -23.00 10.21
N ILE A 43 -12.57 -22.12 10.33
CA ILE A 43 -13.75 -22.34 11.20
C ILE A 43 -14.66 -23.44 10.62
N THR A 44 -14.76 -23.55 9.30
CA THR A 44 -15.65 -24.51 8.62
C THR A 44 -15.00 -25.90 8.47
N ALA A 45 -13.69 -26.01 8.63
CA ALA A 45 -12.97 -27.28 8.62
C ALA A 45 -13.14 -28.01 9.97
N GLU A 46 -14.18 -28.84 10.07
CA GLU A 46 -14.58 -29.54 11.31
C GLU A 46 -13.54 -30.54 11.87
N THR A 47 -12.49 -30.89 11.13
CA THR A 47 -11.72 -32.10 11.42
C THR A 47 -10.67 -31.97 12.54
N MET A 48 -10.22 -30.78 12.97
CA MET A 48 -9.10 -30.66 13.95
C MET A 48 -9.19 -29.48 14.94
N GLN A 49 -10.34 -29.30 15.59
CA GLN A 49 -10.62 -28.16 16.49
C GLN A 49 -9.79 -28.05 17.78
N ALA A 50 -9.03 -29.08 18.19
CA ALA A 50 -8.32 -29.08 19.48
C ALA A 50 -6.84 -28.68 19.38
N LEU A 51 -6.11 -29.11 18.35
CA LEU A 51 -4.67 -28.88 18.21
C LEU A 51 -4.32 -27.60 17.43
N LEU A 52 -5.19 -27.16 16.50
CA LEU A 52 -4.95 -25.98 15.67
C LEU A 52 -5.29 -24.64 16.35
N LYS A 53 -6.03 -24.65 17.47
CA LYS A 53 -6.43 -23.44 18.20
C LYS A 53 -5.26 -22.48 18.55
N PRO A 54 -4.13 -22.94 19.12
CA PRO A 54 -3.00 -22.06 19.39
C PRO A 54 -2.25 -21.65 18.10
N MET A 55 -2.27 -22.49 17.06
CA MET A 55 -1.63 -22.21 15.77
C MET A 55 -2.40 -21.18 14.92
N MET A 56 -3.67 -20.89 15.24
CA MET A 56 -4.44 -19.80 14.61
C MET A 56 -4.04 -18.41 15.13
N VAL A 57 -3.52 -18.30 16.35
CA VAL A 57 -3.17 -17.01 16.96
C VAL A 57 -1.91 -16.42 16.33
N LEU A 58 -0.96 -17.27 15.94
CA LEU A 58 0.30 -16.85 15.33
C LEU A 58 0.13 -16.14 13.97
N PRO A 59 -0.61 -16.67 12.98
CA PRO A 59 -0.87 -15.96 11.73
C PRO A 59 -1.76 -14.73 11.93
N LEU A 60 -2.66 -14.72 12.91
CA LEU A 60 -3.46 -13.52 13.26
C LEU A 60 -2.60 -12.38 13.82
N PHE A 61 -1.64 -12.69 14.70
CA PHE A 61 -0.74 -11.69 15.26
C PHE A 61 0.21 -11.15 14.19
N MET A 62 0.81 -12.03 13.39
CA MET A 62 1.70 -11.64 12.29
C MET A 62 0.96 -10.79 11.25
N LEU A 63 -0.31 -11.11 10.98
CA LEU A 63 -1.19 -10.33 10.13
C LEU A 63 -1.33 -8.89 10.64
N ILE A 64 -1.79 -8.72 11.87
CA ILE A 64 -2.02 -7.41 12.47
C ILE A 64 -0.73 -6.58 12.47
N PHE A 65 0.40 -7.22 12.77
CA PHE A 65 1.70 -6.57 12.76
C PHE A 65 2.11 -6.12 11.35
N LEU A 66 1.99 -6.97 10.33
CA LEU A 66 2.31 -6.61 8.96
C LEU A 66 1.36 -5.56 8.38
N THR A 67 0.06 -5.64 8.68
CA THR A 67 -0.91 -4.62 8.29
C THR A 67 -0.59 -3.26 8.93
N ALA A 68 -0.20 -3.23 10.20
CA ALA A 68 0.26 -2.00 10.85
C ALA A 68 1.52 -1.42 10.19
N PHE A 69 2.44 -2.30 9.79
CA PHE A 69 3.65 -1.91 9.07
C PHE A 69 3.35 -1.37 7.65
N GLU A 70 2.41 -1.98 6.95
CA GLU A 70 1.95 -1.56 5.62
C GLU A 70 1.26 -0.20 5.66
N VAL A 71 0.40 0.05 6.66
CA VAL A 71 -0.24 1.35 6.88
C VAL A 71 0.80 2.46 7.14
N LEU A 72 1.85 2.17 7.92
CA LEU A 72 2.93 3.11 8.18
C LEU A 72 3.70 3.47 6.89
N VAL A 73 4.03 2.47 6.07
CA VAL A 73 4.70 2.66 4.77
C VAL A 73 3.79 3.43 3.80
N ALA A 74 2.49 3.14 3.82
CA ALA A 74 1.51 3.82 2.98
C ALA A 74 1.37 5.31 3.34
N PHE A 75 1.43 5.65 4.64
CA PHE A 75 1.44 7.03 5.11
C PHE A 75 2.70 7.79 4.66
N LEU A 76 3.87 7.14 4.77
CA LEU A 76 5.13 7.69 4.27
C LEU A 76 5.10 7.94 2.75
N GLN A 77 4.49 7.05 1.97
CA GLN A 77 4.35 7.27 0.53
C GLN A 77 3.36 8.40 0.19
N ALA A 78 2.26 8.52 0.93
CA ALA A 78 1.33 9.64 0.77
C ALA A 78 2.02 10.98 1.01
N TYR A 79 2.83 11.06 2.06
CA TYR A 79 3.60 12.25 2.41
C TYR A 79 4.58 12.66 1.30
N ILE A 80 5.36 11.70 0.79
CA ILE A 80 6.33 11.96 -0.30
C ILE A 80 5.59 12.42 -1.56
N PHE A 81 4.45 11.81 -1.89
CA PHE A 81 3.63 12.23 -3.03
C PHE A 81 3.15 13.68 -2.88
N THR A 82 2.54 14.03 -1.74
CA THR A 82 2.03 15.40 -1.51
C THR A 82 3.14 16.44 -1.59
N ILE A 83 4.33 16.16 -1.04
CA ILE A 83 5.48 17.08 -1.14
C ILE A 83 5.93 17.25 -2.59
N LEU A 84 6.08 16.16 -3.34
CA LEU A 84 6.52 16.24 -4.74
C LEU A 84 5.50 16.96 -5.61
N THR A 85 4.21 16.74 -5.37
CA THR A 85 3.13 17.48 -6.03
C THR A 85 3.14 18.96 -5.64
N ALA A 86 3.35 19.30 -4.37
CA ALA A 86 3.42 20.69 -3.92
C ALA A 86 4.63 21.42 -4.53
N VAL A 87 5.80 20.77 -4.60
CA VAL A 87 7.00 21.32 -5.26
C VAL A 87 6.76 21.53 -6.75
N TYR A 88 6.12 20.56 -7.43
CA TYR A 88 5.77 20.67 -8.84
C TYR A 88 4.77 21.80 -9.11
N ILE A 89 3.72 21.93 -8.28
CA ILE A 89 2.75 23.01 -8.40
C ILE A 89 3.44 24.36 -8.16
N GLY A 90 4.29 24.45 -7.14
CA GLY A 90 5.09 25.63 -6.84
C GLY A 90 6.02 26.05 -7.98
N SER A 91 6.73 25.10 -8.60
CA SER A 91 7.59 25.39 -9.75
C SER A 91 6.81 25.76 -11.01
N SER A 92 5.56 25.29 -11.17
CA SER A 92 4.69 25.74 -12.26
C SER A 92 4.01 27.09 -12.03
N ALA A 93 3.91 27.55 -10.78
CA ALA A 93 3.25 28.81 -10.40
C ALA A 93 4.19 30.03 -10.37
N HIS A 94 5.50 29.83 -10.22
CA HIS A 94 6.50 30.83 -10.57
C HIS A 94 6.98 30.53 -12.00
N PRO A 95 6.44 31.18 -13.04
CA PRO A 95 7.22 31.33 -14.25
C PRO A 95 8.47 32.11 -13.84
N GLU A 96 9.57 31.39 -13.65
CA GLU A 96 10.89 32.00 -13.69
C GLU A 96 10.97 32.78 -15.01
N HIS A 97 10.94 34.11 -14.89
CA HIS A 97 11.34 35.00 -15.97
C HIS A 97 12.81 34.77 -16.29
#